data_AF-A0A2D5V4U3-F1
#
_entry.id   AF-A0A2D5V4U3-F1
#
_cell.length_a   1.000
_cell.length_b   1.000
_cell.length_c   1.000
_cell.angle_alpha   90.00
_cell.angle_beta   90.00
_cell.angle_gamma   90.00
#
_symmetry.space_group_name_H-M   'P 1'
#
loop_
_entity.id
_entity.type
_entity.pdbx_description
1 polymer ?
#
loop_
_entity_poly.entity_id
_entity_poly.type
_entity_poly.pdbx_seq_one_letter_code
_entity_poly.pdbx_strand_id
1 'polypeptide(L)' 'QLIKSIVTNDIEKMENLGIYEVAPEDFALCEFVCTSKINVQNIVREGLDLVYKECM' A
#
# COMPACT_ATOMS: atom_id res chain seq x y z
N GLN A 1 -0.86 -9.24 1.99
CA GLN A 1 -2.32 -9.08 1.84
C GLN A 1 -2.64 -7.62 1.51
N LEU A 2 -2.16 -6.64 2.30
CA LEU A 2 -2.34 -5.20 2.05
C LEU A 2 -1.92 -4.74 0.64
N ILE A 3 -0.70 -5.08 0.20
CA ILE A 3 -0.22 -4.76 -1.16
C ILE A 3 -1.15 -5.31 -2.25
N LYS A 4 -1.73 -6.50 -2.03
CA LYS A 4 -2.66 -7.09 -3.00
C LYS A 4 -3.98 -6.32 -3.05
N SER A 5 -4.53 -5.92 -1.90
CA SER A 5 -5.75 -5.09 -1.85
C SER A 5 -5.55 -3.71 -2.47
N ILE A 6 -4.35 -3.13 -2.34
CA ILE A 6 -3.98 -1.88 -3.02
C ILE A 6 -3.99 -2.07 -4.54
N VAL A 7 -3.34 -3.14 -5.03
CA VAL A 7 -3.32 -3.44 -6.48
C VAL A 7 -4.70 -3.73 -7.04
N THR A 8 -5.61 -4.32 -6.26
CA THR A 8 -7.00 -4.53 -6.66
C THR A 8 -7.91 -3.33 -6.40
N ASN A 9 -7.37 -2.21 -5.90
CA ASN A 9 -8.12 -0.99 -5.54
C ASN A 9 -9.29 -1.24 -4.58
N ASP A 10 -9.13 -2.19 -3.66
CA ASP A 10 -10.20 -2.63 -2.75
C ASP A 10 -10.11 -1.85 -1.43
N ILE A 11 -10.79 -0.69 -1.37
CA ILE A 11 -10.65 0.30 -0.30
C ILE A 11 -11.10 -0.26 1.05
N GLU A 12 -12.27 -0.89 1.12
CA GLU A 12 -12.80 -1.47 2.35
C GLU A 12 -11.82 -2.46 2.99
N LYS A 13 -11.12 -3.24 2.16
CA LYS A 13 -10.11 -4.19 2.59
C LYS A 13 -8.79 -3.53 2.97
N MET A 14 -8.40 -2.46 2.28
CA MET A 14 -7.25 -1.65 2.68
C MET A 14 -7.45 -1.04 4.06
N GLU A 15 -8.64 -0.49 4.33
CA GLU A 15 -9.01 0.07 5.64
C GLU A 15 -9.03 -0.99 6.74
N ASN A 16 -9.65 -2.15 6.48
CA ASN A 16 -9.65 -3.27 7.44
C ASN A 16 -8.24 -3.78 7.79
N LEU A 17 -7.30 -3.64 6.85
CA LEU A 17 -5.91 -4.04 7.04
C LEU A 17 -5.03 -2.94 7.66
N GLY A 18 -5.62 -1.78 7.98
CA GLY A 18 -4.92 -0.69 8.68
C GLY A 18 -4.07 0.19 7.77
N ILE A 19 -4.55 0.54 6.57
CA ILE A 19 -3.77 1.37 5.64
C ILE A 19 -3.44 2.77 6.18
N TYR A 20 -4.22 3.31 7.12
CA TYR A 20 -3.98 4.62 7.74
C TYR A 20 -2.82 4.65 8.73
N GLU A 21 -2.38 3.49 9.22
CA GLU A 21 -1.34 3.37 10.24
C GLU A 21 0.04 3.08 9.63
N VAL A 22 0.11 2.91 8.31
CA VAL A 22 1.33 2.52 7.60
C VAL A 22 1.84 3.65 6.70
N ALA A 23 3.15 3.73 6.57
CA ALA A 23 3.84 4.63 5.65
C ALA A 23 4.59 3.84 4.56
N PRO A 24 4.83 4.41 3.37
CA PRO A 24 5.60 3.73 2.33
C PRO A 24 7.00 3.33 2.79
N GLU A 25 7.64 4.13 3.66
CA GLU A 25 8.97 3.85 4.23
C GLU A 25 9.02 2.60 5.11
N ASP A 26 7.90 2.20 5.71
CA ASP A 26 7.80 0.97 6.52
C ASP A 26 8.09 -0.28 5.67
N PHE A 27 7.82 -0.19 4.35
CA PHE A 27 8.04 -1.26 3.40
C PHE A 27 9.40 -1.20 2.69
N ALA A 28 10.31 -0.28 3.07
CA ALA A 28 11.62 -0.13 2.43
C ALA A 28 12.49 -1.39 2.56
N LEU A 29 12.47 -2.05 3.72
CA LEU A 29 13.17 -3.32 3.93
C LEU A 29 12.54 -4.45 3.09
N CYS A 30 11.22 -4.46 2.97
CA CYS A 30 10.50 -5.42 2.13
C CYS A 30 10.83 -5.26 0.66
N GLU A 31 11.01 -4.03 0.19
CA GLU A 31 11.44 -3.73 -1.17
C GLU A 31 12.89 -4.16 -1.42
N PHE A 32 13.79 -3.89 -0.47
CA PHE A 32 15.20 -4.29 -0.56
C PHE A 32 15.39 -5.80 -0.62
N VAL A 33 14.62 -6.57 0.16
CA VAL A 33 14.70 -8.04 0.18
C VAL A 33 13.98 -8.70 -1.00
N CYS A 34 13.11 -7.98 -1.72
CA CYS A 34 12.30 -8.54 -2.79
C CYS A 34 13.13 -8.78 -4.07
N THR A 35 13.37 -10.04 -4.41
CA THR A 35 14.13 -10.44 -5.60
C THR A 35 13.48 -10.03 -6.92
N SER A 36 12.16 -9.82 -6.92
CA SER A 36 11.39 -9.41 -8.09
C SER A 36 11.46 -7.91 -8.40
N LYS A 37 12.16 -7.10 -7.56
CA LYS A 37 12.29 -5.64 -7.71
C LYS A 37 10.95 -4.90 -7.84
N ILE A 38 9.93 -5.39 -7.15
CA ILE A 38 8.63 -4.74 -7.11
C ILE A 38 8.77 -3.47 -6.26
N ASN A 39 8.35 -2.33 -6.79
CA ASN A 39 8.40 -1.04 -6.10
C ASN A 39 7.23 -0.94 -5.09
N VAL A 40 7.35 -1.66 -3.97
CA VAL A 40 6.33 -1.76 -2.93
C VAL A 40 6.04 -0.39 -2.33
N GLN A 41 7.05 0.46 -2.16
CA GLN A 41 6.87 1.81 -1.63
C GLN A 41 5.95 2.65 -2.53
N ASN A 42 6.09 2.50 -3.85
CA ASN A 42 5.26 3.23 -4.80
C ASN A 42 3.82 2.74 -4.77
N ILE A 43 3.61 1.42 -4.69
CA ILE A 43 2.28 0.83 -4.59
C ILE A 43 1.55 1.35 -3.34
N VAL A 44 2.22 1.35 -2.18
CA VAL A 44 1.62 1.87 -0.94
C VAL A 44 1.28 3.35 -1.03
N ARG A 45 2.14 4.16 -1.67
CA ARG A 45 1.85 5.57 -1.92
C ARG A 45 0.61 5.77 -2.79
N GLU A 46 0.48 5.00 -3.87
CA GLU A 46 -0.70 5.04 -4.74
C GLU A 46 -1.97 4.61 -3.97
N GLY A 47 -1.86 3.60 -3.10
CA GLY A 47 -2.96 3.18 -2.23
C GLY A 47 -3.42 4.26 -1.26
N LEU A 48 -2.47 4.96 -0.62
CA LEU A 48 -2.78 6.09 0.27
C LEU A 48 -3.43 7.26 -0.48
N ASP A 49 -2.95 7.59 -1.68
CA ASP A 49 -3.53 8.64 -2.53
C ASP A 49 -4.97 8.29 -2.94
N LEU A 50 -5.22 7.02 -3.31
CA LEU A 50 -6.55 6.50 -3.62
C LEU A 50 -7.52 6.66 -2.47
N VAL A 51 -7.13 6.20 -1.27
CA VAL A 51 -7.98 6.30 -0.08
C VAL A 51 -8.24 7.77 0.28
N TYR A 52 -7.22 8.62 0.18
CA TYR A 52 -7.35 10.06 0.42
C TYR A 52 -8.33 10.73 -0.55
N LYS A 53 -8.25 10.36 -1.84
CA LYS A 53 -9.12 10.90 -2.89
C LYS A 53 -10.58 10.45 -2.77
N GLU A 54 -10.83 9.25 -2.26
CA GLU A 54 -12.18 8.70 -2.15
C GLU A 54 -12.87 9.12 -0.84
N CYS A 55 -12.11 9.41 0.22
CA CYS A 55 -12.64 9.94 1.48
C CYS A 55 -12.83 11.47 1.51
N MET A 56 -12.37 12.22 0.50
CA MET A 56 -12.45 13.69 0.43
C MET A 56 -13.26 14.17 -0.76
#